data_AF-A0A0X3NGR0-F1
#
_entry.id   AF-A0A0X3NGR0-F1
#
_cell.length_a   1.000
_cell.length_b   1.000
_cell.length_c   1.000
_cell.angle_alpha   90.00
_cell.angle_beta   90.00
_cell.angle_gamma   90.00
#
_symmetry.space_group_name_H-M   'P 1'
#
loop_
_entity.id
_entity.type
_entity.pdbx_description
1 polymer ?
#
loop_
_entity_poly.entity_id
_entity_poly.type
_entity_poly.pdbx_seq_one_letter_code
_entity_poly.pdbx_strand_id
1 'polypeptide(L)'
;EKEDESDTSTSPATELLLKRIQELVERAQQADEQLQIERCFSNLHREACEEKKDQLLERDRQIASLCEALQAVKQSREQTQMASRHALMQEQERSAQYLECLKAAEKSSEAANRRAQIAGNEAAALREQVAQLKDELAAAVENLASEKLKCNAAVNKIQQLRRRKKSDFVGRERGRSRADDALRTREPQGRGWQQRFQCQQKDHQQEIHKPATSLSTNGSQVQASRKRHGAAANQAPGRDERGAQPASGQSGGGPEGAKPGHPSGRRGLFPAVPTVCSQGRHRTPTHP
;
A
#
# COMPACT_ATOMS: atom_id res chain seq x y z
N GLU A 1 -70.39 -86.09 95.31
CA GLU A 1 -70.15 -84.65 95.17
C GLU A 1 -69.96 -84.37 93.69
N LYS A 2 -71.04 -83.97 93.03
CA LYS A 2 -71.06 -83.62 91.62
C LYS A 2 -71.78 -82.29 91.50
N GLU A 3 -71.10 -81.40 90.78
CA GLU A 3 -71.62 -80.31 89.97
C GLU A 3 -72.50 -79.28 90.71
N ASP A 4 -71.97 -78.06 90.81
CA ASP A 4 -72.63 -76.95 90.13
C ASP A 4 -71.54 -75.95 89.74
N GLU A 5 -71.13 -76.04 88.47
CA GLU A 5 -70.60 -74.91 87.72
C GLU A 5 -71.58 -73.76 87.92
N SER A 6 -71.21 -72.79 88.76
CA SER A 6 -71.98 -71.57 88.89
C SER A 6 -71.91 -70.87 87.53
N ASP A 7 -72.97 -71.06 86.74
CA ASP A 7 -73.32 -70.25 85.60
C ASP A 7 -73.07 -68.79 85.98
N THR A 8 -72.00 -68.24 85.42
CA THR A 8 -71.73 -66.82 85.34
C THR A 8 -72.81 -66.19 84.45
N SER A 9 -74.04 -66.12 84.95
CA SER A 9 -75.12 -65.36 84.32
C SER A 9 -74.89 -63.89 84.65
N THR A 10 -74.05 -63.24 83.86
CA THR A 10 -73.93 -61.78 83.87
C THR A 10 -75.31 -61.17 83.66
N SER A 11 -75.76 -60.33 84.61
CA SER A 11 -77.02 -59.60 84.48
C SER A 11 -77.03 -58.81 83.15
N PRO A 12 -78.16 -58.75 82.41
CA PRO A 12 -78.24 -58.08 81.11
C PRO A 12 -77.74 -56.62 81.10
N ALA A 13 -77.86 -55.93 82.23
CA ALA A 13 -77.35 -54.57 82.41
C ALA A 13 -75.82 -54.50 82.38
N THR A 14 -75.14 -55.50 82.95
CA THR A 14 -73.68 -55.60 82.97
C THR A 14 -73.12 -55.88 81.58
N GLU A 15 -73.78 -56.74 80.79
CA GLU A 15 -73.36 -57.02 79.40
C GLU A 15 -73.50 -55.80 78.49
N LEU A 16 -74.57 -55.01 78.67
CA LEU A 16 -74.75 -53.75 77.95
C LEU A 16 -73.64 -52.74 78.29
N LEU A 17 -73.24 -52.66 79.56
CA LEU A 17 -72.11 -51.81 79.98
C LEU A 17 -70.79 -52.28 79.38
N LEU A 18 -70.50 -53.58 79.39
CA LEU A 18 -69.28 -54.13 78.80
C LEU A 18 -69.23 -53.88 77.29
N LYS A 19 -70.33 -54.11 76.57
CA LYS A 19 -70.45 -53.76 75.13
C LYS A 19 -70.23 -52.28 74.89
N ARG A 20 -70.81 -51.42 75.73
CA ARG A 20 -70.64 -49.96 75.59
C ARG A 20 -69.19 -49.52 75.85
N ILE A 21 -68.53 -50.12 76.83
CA ILE A 21 -67.10 -49.89 77.10
C ILE A 21 -66.28 -50.35 75.90
N GLN A 22 -66.57 -51.51 75.34
CA GLN A 22 -65.86 -52.03 74.17
C GLN A 22 -66.04 -51.13 72.94
N GLU A 23 -67.26 -50.66 72.66
CA GLU A 23 -67.52 -49.65 71.60
C GLU A 23 -66.80 -48.32 71.83
N LEU A 24 -66.63 -47.91 73.09
CA LEU A 24 -65.88 -46.69 73.43
C LEU A 24 -64.38 -46.90 73.22
N VAL A 25 -63.85 -48.06 73.59
CA VAL A 25 -62.45 -48.44 73.34
C VAL A 25 -62.16 -48.52 71.85
N GLU A 26 -63.02 -49.18 71.06
CA GLU A 26 -62.89 -49.27 69.60
C GLU A 26 -62.92 -47.89 68.94
N ARG A 27 -63.83 -47.01 69.36
CA ARG A 27 -63.89 -45.63 68.84
C ARG A 27 -62.68 -44.79 69.26
N ALA A 28 -62.17 -44.96 70.48
CA ALA A 28 -60.96 -44.27 70.90
C ALA A 28 -59.75 -44.74 70.07
N GLN A 29 -59.63 -46.05 69.84
CA GLN A 29 -58.57 -46.61 69.02
C GLN A 29 -58.63 -46.13 67.55
N GLN A 30 -59.82 -46.09 66.95
CA GLN A 30 -60.02 -45.53 65.60
C GLN A 30 -59.66 -44.03 65.54
N ALA A 31 -60.00 -43.26 66.57
CA ALA A 31 -59.63 -41.85 66.64
C ALA A 31 -58.11 -41.66 66.75
N ASP A 32 -57.43 -42.51 67.53
CA ASP A 32 -55.97 -42.49 67.65
C ASP A 32 -55.28 -42.86 66.32
N GLU A 33 -55.77 -43.88 65.61
CA GLU A 33 -55.27 -44.24 64.28
C GLU A 33 -55.46 -43.09 63.28
N GLN A 34 -56.63 -42.44 63.29
CA GLN A 34 -56.90 -41.28 62.45
C GLN A 34 -55.95 -40.11 62.75
N LEU A 35 -55.69 -39.82 64.04
CA LEU A 35 -54.73 -38.79 64.44
C LEU A 35 -53.29 -39.14 64.01
N GLN A 36 -52.90 -40.41 64.04
CA GLN A 36 -51.59 -40.85 63.54
C GLN A 36 -51.47 -40.64 62.03
N ILE A 37 -52.52 -40.97 61.28
CA ILE A 37 -52.58 -40.75 59.83
C ILE A 37 -52.48 -39.25 59.50
N GLU A 38 -53.22 -38.39 60.20
CA GLU A 38 -53.16 -36.93 59.99
C GLU A 38 -51.78 -36.35 60.32
N ARG A 39 -51.12 -36.83 61.38
CA ARG A 39 -49.74 -36.44 61.69
C ARG A 39 -48.78 -36.89 60.59
N CYS A 40 -48.97 -38.09 60.04
CA CYS A 40 -48.18 -38.60 58.92
C CYS A 40 -48.33 -37.71 57.68
N PHE A 41 -49.58 -37.40 57.28
CA PHE A 41 -49.84 -36.50 56.15
C PHE A 41 -49.28 -35.10 56.37
N SER A 42 -49.41 -34.56 57.58
CA SER A 42 -48.88 -33.23 57.92
C SER A 42 -47.36 -33.18 57.78
N ASN A 43 -46.66 -34.22 58.24
CA ASN A 43 -45.21 -34.33 58.09
C ASN A 43 -44.81 -34.45 56.62
N LEU A 44 -45.48 -35.31 55.85
CA LEU A 44 -45.22 -35.47 54.43
C LEU A 44 -45.43 -34.17 53.65
N HIS A 45 -46.49 -33.42 53.96
CA HIS A 45 -46.74 -32.12 53.35
C HIS A 45 -45.66 -31.10 53.69
N ARG A 46 -45.20 -31.05 54.94
CA ARG A 46 -44.09 -30.19 55.35
C ARG A 46 -42.81 -30.52 54.58
N GLU A 47 -42.45 -31.79 54.49
CA GLU A 47 -41.26 -32.25 53.75
C GLU A 47 -41.38 -31.92 52.25
N ALA A 48 -42.54 -32.16 51.64
CA ALA A 48 -42.79 -31.79 50.24
C ALA A 48 -42.67 -30.27 50.01
N CYS A 49 -43.14 -29.45 50.96
CA CYS A 49 -42.98 -27.99 50.89
C CYS A 49 -41.51 -27.57 51.00
N GLU A 50 -40.74 -28.19 51.90
CA GLU A 50 -39.30 -27.96 52.06
C GLU A 50 -38.55 -28.33 50.76
N GLU A 51 -38.83 -29.50 50.18
CA GLU A 51 -38.23 -29.93 48.91
C GLU A 51 -38.57 -28.97 47.76
N LYS A 52 -39.83 -28.52 47.66
CA LYS A 52 -40.24 -27.56 46.63
C LYS A 52 -39.56 -26.21 46.79
N LYS A 53 -39.35 -25.77 48.03
CA LYS A 53 -38.59 -24.55 48.32
C LYS A 53 -37.14 -24.70 47.85
N ASP A 54 -36.49 -25.83 48.13
CA ASP A 54 -35.12 -26.07 47.68
C ASP A 54 -35.01 -26.13 46.15
N GLN A 55 -35.99 -26.75 45.48
CA GLN A 55 -36.09 -26.76 44.03
C GLN A 55 -36.22 -25.34 43.47
N LEU A 56 -37.04 -24.48 44.07
CA LEU A 56 -37.17 -23.08 43.65
C LEU A 56 -35.85 -22.31 43.82
N LEU A 57 -35.19 -22.45 44.96
CA LEU A 57 -33.90 -21.81 45.21
C LEU A 57 -32.84 -22.24 44.19
N GLU A 58 -32.81 -23.51 43.82
CA GLU A 58 -31.87 -24.00 42.81
C GLU A 58 -32.19 -23.44 41.42
N ARG A 59 -33.48 -23.34 41.06
CA ARG A 59 -33.88 -22.68 39.81
C ARG A 59 -33.48 -21.20 39.80
N ASP A 60 -33.64 -20.49 40.92
CA ASP A 60 -33.23 -19.08 41.02
C ASP A 60 -31.72 -18.91 40.83
N ARG A 61 -30.91 -19.81 41.40
CA ARG A 61 -29.45 -19.84 41.16
C ARG A 61 -29.11 -20.09 39.70
N GLN A 62 -29.79 -21.04 39.06
CA GLN A 62 -29.58 -21.33 37.63
C GLN A 62 -29.97 -20.14 36.75
N ILE A 63 -31.07 -19.46 37.07
CA ILE A 63 -31.50 -18.26 36.35
C ILE A 63 -30.45 -17.16 36.52
N ALA A 64 -29.97 -16.91 37.74
CA ALA A 64 -28.92 -15.91 37.99
C ALA A 64 -27.64 -16.23 37.20
N SER A 65 -27.19 -17.49 37.20
CA SER A 65 -26.03 -17.93 36.44
C SER A 65 -26.22 -17.74 34.92
N LEU A 66 -27.39 -18.07 34.40
CA LEU A 66 -27.71 -17.86 32.98
C LEU A 66 -27.76 -16.38 32.61
N CYS A 67 -28.27 -15.52 33.51
CA CYS A 67 -28.27 -14.07 33.32
C CYS A 67 -26.84 -13.51 33.27
N GLU A 68 -25.95 -13.95 34.16
CA GLU A 68 -24.54 -13.56 34.16
C GLU A 68 -23.83 -14.02 32.88
N ALA A 69 -24.01 -15.29 32.48
CA ALA A 69 -23.43 -15.82 31.25
C ALA A 69 -23.92 -15.05 30.01
N LEU A 70 -25.22 -14.73 29.96
CA LEU A 70 -25.80 -13.95 28.86
C LEU A 70 -25.25 -12.52 28.82
N GLN A 71 -25.03 -11.90 29.99
CA GLN A 71 -24.42 -10.58 30.08
C GLN A 71 -22.96 -10.60 29.61
N ALA A 72 -22.18 -11.62 30.00
CA ALA A 72 -20.81 -11.79 29.54
C ALA A 72 -20.73 -11.98 28.02
N VAL A 73 -21.64 -12.77 27.44
CA VAL A 73 -21.73 -12.95 25.98
C VAL A 73 -22.09 -11.64 25.27
N LYS A 74 -23.02 -10.84 25.81
CA LYS A 74 -23.35 -9.52 25.25
C LYS A 74 -22.16 -8.59 25.23
N GLN A 75 -21.45 -8.47 26.35
CA GLN A 75 -20.25 -7.63 26.47
C GLN A 75 -19.14 -8.09 25.51
N SER A 76 -18.89 -9.40 25.42
CA SER A 76 -17.92 -9.98 24.49
C SER A 76 -18.29 -9.71 23.03
N ARG A 77 -19.57 -9.82 22.67
CA ARG A 77 -20.08 -9.50 21.34
C ARG A 77 -19.90 -8.02 21.00
N GLU A 78 -20.23 -7.12 21.92
CA GLU A 78 -20.04 -5.68 21.74
C GLU A 78 -18.56 -5.34 21.54
N GLN A 79 -17.67 -5.93 22.34
CA GLN A 79 -16.23 -5.76 22.21
C GLN A 79 -15.73 -6.25 20.84
N THR A 80 -16.16 -7.44 20.40
CA THR A 80 -15.79 -8.00 19.10
C THR A 80 -16.31 -7.13 17.94
N GLN A 81 -17.54 -6.61 18.06
CA GLN A 81 -18.13 -5.72 17.07
C GLN A 81 -17.35 -4.40 16.96
N MET A 82 -16.95 -3.81 18.09
CA MET A 82 -16.13 -2.60 18.09
C MET A 82 -14.74 -2.84 17.50
N ALA A 83 -14.11 -3.97 17.82
CA ALA A 83 -12.83 -4.36 17.22
C ALA A 83 -12.94 -4.55 15.69
N SER A 84 -14.02 -5.18 15.22
CA SER A 84 -14.28 -5.35 13.78
C SER A 84 -14.52 -4.02 13.07
N ARG A 85 -15.26 -3.09 13.68
CA ARG A 85 -15.46 -1.74 13.15
C ARG A 85 -14.16 -0.97 13.03
N HIS A 86 -13.30 -1.03 14.05
CA HIS A 86 -12.00 -0.39 14.03
C HIS A 86 -11.07 -0.99 12.98
N ALA A 87 -11.02 -2.32 12.84
CA ALA A 87 -10.24 -2.99 11.81
C ALA A 87 -10.70 -2.59 10.40
N LEU A 88 -12.01 -2.51 10.16
CA LEU A 88 -12.56 -2.06 8.88
C LEU A 88 -12.17 -0.60 8.58
N MET A 89 -12.28 0.29 9.57
CA MET A 89 -11.90 1.70 9.42
C MET A 89 -10.42 1.83 9.04
N GLN A 90 -9.52 1.13 9.74
CA GLN A 90 -8.09 1.13 9.43
C GLN A 90 -7.79 0.63 8.02
N GLU A 91 -8.48 -0.42 7.56
CA GLU A 91 -8.31 -0.93 6.20
C GLU A 91 -8.84 0.04 5.14
N GLN A 92 -9.93 0.76 5.42
CA GLN A 92 -10.44 1.82 4.56
C GLN A 92 -9.46 2.99 4.45
N GLU A 93 -8.88 3.43 5.58
CA GLU A 93 -7.84 4.47 5.60
C GLU A 93 -6.59 4.04 4.81
N ARG A 94 -6.11 2.80 5.04
CA ARG A 94 -4.97 2.25 4.30
C ARG A 94 -5.25 2.18 2.80
N SER A 95 -6.47 1.80 2.41
CA SER A 95 -6.90 1.74 1.01
C SER A 95 -6.98 3.12 0.38
N ALA A 96 -7.46 4.13 1.10
CA ALA A 96 -7.49 5.51 0.65
C ALA A 96 -6.08 6.05 0.38
N GLN A 97 -5.15 5.83 1.31
CA GLN A 97 -3.75 6.23 1.17
C GLN A 97 -3.08 5.53 -0.03
N TYR A 98 -3.34 4.24 -0.24
CA TYR A 98 -2.81 3.51 -1.40
C TYR A 98 -3.33 4.10 -2.71
N LEU A 99 -4.62 4.43 -2.77
CA LEU A 99 -5.24 5.03 -3.95
C LEU A 99 -4.70 6.44 -4.23
N GLU A 100 -4.37 7.23 -3.20
CA GLU A 100 -3.68 8.51 -3.37
C GLU A 100 -2.27 8.34 -3.94
N CYS A 101 -1.50 7.37 -3.44
CA CYS A 101 -0.18 7.04 -3.99
C CYS A 101 -0.26 6.63 -5.46
N LEU A 102 -1.25 5.81 -5.85
CA LEU A 102 -1.47 5.44 -7.25
C LEU A 102 -1.79 6.65 -8.12
N LYS A 103 -2.72 7.52 -7.69
CA LYS A 103 -3.03 8.77 -8.40
C LYS A 103 -1.81 9.68 -8.56
N ALA A 104 -0.95 9.75 -7.55
CA ALA A 104 0.29 10.52 -7.63
C ALA A 104 1.27 9.90 -8.64
N ALA A 105 1.39 8.57 -8.67
CA ALA A 105 2.22 7.86 -9.64
C ALA A 105 1.70 8.04 -11.07
N GLU A 106 0.38 7.98 -11.29
CA GLU A 106 -0.26 8.26 -12.59
C GLU A 106 0.06 9.68 -13.07
N LYS A 107 -0.17 10.70 -12.23
CA LYS A 107 0.17 12.09 -12.56
C LYS A 107 1.65 12.27 -12.89
N SER A 108 2.54 11.59 -12.14
CA SER A 108 3.98 11.62 -12.41
C SER A 108 4.32 10.96 -13.76
N SER A 109 3.67 9.84 -14.08
CA SER A 109 3.81 9.14 -15.36
C SER A 109 3.33 10.01 -16.53
N GLU A 110 2.16 10.63 -16.40
CA GLU A 110 1.64 11.57 -17.39
C GLU A 110 2.58 12.76 -17.61
N ALA A 111 3.12 13.34 -16.53
CA ALA A 111 4.09 14.42 -16.64
C ALA A 111 5.40 13.99 -17.31
N ALA A 112 5.86 12.75 -17.07
CA ALA A 112 7.00 12.18 -17.78
C ALA A 112 6.71 11.99 -19.28
N ASN A 113 5.53 11.46 -19.62
CA ASN A 113 5.09 11.27 -21.01
C ASN A 113 4.99 12.62 -21.76
N ARG A 114 4.44 13.66 -21.13
CA ARG A 114 4.40 15.00 -21.72
C ARG A 114 5.81 15.53 -22.00
N ARG A 115 6.75 15.36 -21.05
CA ARG A 115 8.16 15.76 -21.25
C ARG A 115 8.81 14.99 -22.41
N ALA A 116 8.57 13.67 -22.49
CA ALA A 116 9.09 12.85 -23.58
C ALA A 116 8.52 13.29 -24.94
N GLN A 117 7.23 13.64 -25.00
CA GLN A 117 6.60 14.14 -26.22
C GLN A 117 7.18 15.49 -26.66
N ILE A 118 7.37 16.43 -25.74
CA ILE A 118 7.99 17.74 -26.03
C ILE A 118 9.41 17.53 -26.58
N ALA A 119 10.23 16.73 -25.89
CA ALA A 119 11.58 16.42 -26.33
C ALA A 119 11.60 15.73 -27.71
N GLY A 120 10.62 14.86 -27.98
CA GLY A 120 10.45 14.23 -29.30
C GLY A 120 10.15 15.23 -30.40
N ASN A 121 9.25 16.18 -30.14
CA ASN A 121 8.89 17.24 -31.08
C ASN A 121 10.07 18.19 -31.33
N GLU A 122 10.79 18.60 -30.29
CA GLU A 122 11.99 19.42 -30.40
C GLU A 122 13.09 18.71 -31.21
N ALA A 123 13.32 17.42 -30.96
CA ALA A 123 14.27 16.63 -31.72
C ALA A 123 13.87 16.51 -33.21
N ALA A 124 12.58 16.38 -33.52
CA ALA A 124 12.08 16.36 -34.88
C ALA A 124 12.31 17.72 -35.58
N ALA A 125 11.97 18.83 -34.91
CA ALA A 125 12.19 20.18 -35.43
C ALA A 125 13.68 20.47 -35.68
N LEU A 126 14.57 20.07 -34.77
CA LEU A 126 16.02 20.21 -34.96
C LEU A 126 16.54 19.38 -36.14
N ARG A 127 16.01 18.15 -36.35
CA ARG A 127 16.37 17.35 -37.53
C ARG A 127 15.95 18.02 -38.84
N GLU A 128 14.78 18.66 -38.86
CA GLU A 128 14.29 19.41 -40.02
C GLU A 128 15.17 20.64 -40.29
N GLN A 129 15.51 21.42 -39.26
CA GLN A 129 16.44 22.56 -39.39
C GLN A 129 17.82 22.12 -39.90
N VAL A 130 18.35 21.01 -39.41
CA VAL A 130 19.63 20.46 -39.88
C VAL A 130 19.53 20.03 -41.35
N ALA A 131 18.41 19.46 -41.78
CA ALA A 131 18.20 19.12 -43.19
C ALA A 131 18.18 20.38 -44.07
N GLN A 132 17.41 21.40 -43.67
CA GLN A 132 17.35 22.69 -44.36
C GLN A 132 18.73 23.35 -44.48
N LEU A 133 19.48 23.42 -43.37
CA LEU A 133 20.84 23.99 -43.38
C LEU A 133 21.81 23.21 -44.29
N LYS A 134 21.64 21.89 -44.42
CA LYS A 134 22.45 21.10 -45.37
C LYS A 134 22.12 21.44 -46.81
N ASP A 135 20.84 21.62 -47.13
CA ASP A 135 20.40 22.01 -48.48
C ASP A 135 20.88 23.43 -48.82
N GLU A 136 20.77 24.38 -47.88
CA GLU A 136 21.31 25.74 -48.02
C GLU A 136 22.82 25.74 -48.21
N LEU A 137 23.56 24.92 -47.45
CA LEU A 137 25.01 24.77 -47.59
C LEU A 137 25.37 24.21 -48.97
N ALA A 138 24.65 23.20 -49.45
CA ALA A 138 24.86 22.63 -50.78
C ALA A 138 24.66 23.69 -51.87
N ALA A 139 23.58 24.48 -51.79
CA ALA A 139 23.31 25.58 -52.71
C ALA A 139 24.38 26.69 -52.64
N ALA A 140 24.84 27.07 -51.44
CA ALA A 140 25.91 28.05 -51.27
C ALA A 140 27.24 27.58 -51.87
N VAL A 141 27.57 26.29 -51.72
CA VAL A 141 28.77 25.69 -52.33
C VAL A 141 28.69 25.71 -53.85
N GLU A 142 27.53 25.37 -54.44
CA GLU A 142 27.32 25.44 -55.88
C GLU A 142 27.42 26.88 -56.42
N ASN A 143 26.76 27.82 -55.75
CA ASN A 143 26.84 29.25 -56.08
C ASN A 143 28.28 29.76 -56.03
N LEU A 144 29.03 29.42 -54.98
CA LEU A 144 30.43 29.78 -54.84
C LEU A 144 31.29 29.19 -55.97
N ALA A 145 31.05 27.93 -56.35
CA ALA A 145 31.75 27.31 -57.48
C ALA A 145 31.46 28.06 -58.79
N SER A 146 30.21 28.45 -59.03
CA SER A 146 29.81 29.21 -60.21
C SER A 146 30.47 30.60 -60.25
N GLU A 147 30.53 31.32 -59.12
CA GLU A 147 31.17 32.63 -59.03
C GLU A 147 32.69 32.53 -59.20
N LYS A 148 33.33 31.48 -58.66
CA LYS A 148 34.74 31.20 -58.93
C LYS A 148 35.02 31.03 -60.43
N LEU A 149 34.16 30.32 -61.16
CA LEU A 149 34.28 30.18 -62.61
C LEU A 149 34.14 31.52 -63.34
N LYS A 150 33.16 32.36 -62.95
CA LYS A 150 32.97 33.71 -63.52
C LYS A 150 34.18 34.61 -63.25
N CYS A 151 34.69 34.62 -62.01
CA CYS A 151 35.88 35.37 -61.62
C CYS A 151 37.11 34.91 -62.41
N ASN A 152 37.33 33.59 -62.53
CA ASN A 152 38.42 33.03 -63.33
C ASN A 152 38.31 33.44 -64.80
N ALA A 153 37.10 33.41 -65.38
CA ALA A 153 36.86 33.87 -66.75
C ALA A 153 37.19 35.36 -66.93
N ALA A 154 36.78 36.20 -65.98
CA ALA A 154 37.11 37.64 -65.98
C ALA A 154 38.61 37.88 -65.87
N VAL A 155 39.31 37.18 -64.97
CA VAL A 155 40.77 37.25 -64.83
C VAL A 155 41.46 36.85 -66.13
N ASN A 156 41.06 35.72 -66.73
CA ASN A 156 41.59 35.27 -68.02
C ASN A 156 41.36 36.31 -69.12
N LYS A 157 40.19 36.96 -69.14
CA LYS A 157 39.89 38.04 -70.10
C LYS A 157 40.79 39.25 -69.90
N ILE A 158 40.99 39.68 -68.66
CA ILE A 158 41.91 40.79 -68.32
C ILE A 158 43.34 40.44 -68.75
N GLN A 159 43.79 39.20 -68.50
CA GLN A 159 45.09 38.74 -68.97
C GLN A 159 45.21 38.76 -70.50
N GLN A 160 44.18 38.32 -71.23
CA GLN A 160 44.13 38.39 -72.69
C GLN A 160 44.23 39.84 -73.19
N LEU A 161 43.46 40.76 -72.61
CA LEU A 161 43.50 42.19 -72.95
C LEU A 161 44.87 42.80 -72.62
N ARG A 162 45.50 42.44 -71.50
CA ARG A 162 46.88 42.86 -71.17
C ARG A 162 47.89 42.34 -72.19
N ARG A 163 47.78 41.08 -72.62
CA ARG A 163 48.64 40.50 -73.68
C ARG A 163 48.44 41.22 -75.02
N ARG A 164 47.20 41.53 -75.41
CA ARG A 164 46.88 42.31 -76.61
C ARG A 164 47.42 43.73 -76.54
N LYS A 165 47.21 44.45 -75.44
CA LYS A 165 47.82 45.79 -75.25
C LYS A 165 49.34 45.75 -75.31
N LYS A 166 49.96 44.70 -74.79
CA LYS A 166 51.43 44.50 -74.88
C LYS A 166 51.86 44.20 -76.32
N SER A 167 51.11 43.42 -77.09
CA SER A 167 51.41 43.21 -78.52
C SER A 167 51.15 44.46 -79.37
N ASP A 168 50.14 45.26 -79.05
CA ASP A 168 49.84 46.53 -79.72
C ASP A 168 50.89 47.59 -79.39
N PHE A 169 51.40 47.60 -78.15
CA PHE A 169 52.54 48.42 -77.72
C PHE A 169 53.81 48.01 -78.46
N VAL A 170 54.15 46.71 -78.50
CA VAL A 170 55.30 46.18 -79.25
C VAL A 170 55.14 46.40 -80.78
N GLY A 171 53.92 46.35 -81.31
CA GLY A 171 53.63 46.67 -82.71
C GLY A 171 53.78 48.17 -83.02
N ARG A 172 53.41 49.06 -82.09
CA ARG A 172 53.66 50.50 -82.19
C ARG A 172 55.12 50.89 -81.93
N GLU A 173 55.83 50.20 -81.04
CA GLU A 173 57.27 50.36 -80.81
C GLU A 173 58.07 49.84 -82.01
N ARG A 174 57.71 48.71 -82.62
CA ARG A 174 58.34 48.26 -83.88
C ARG A 174 58.03 49.17 -85.08
N GLY A 175 56.96 49.94 -85.03
CA GLY A 175 56.67 51.02 -85.98
C GLY A 175 57.42 52.32 -85.72
N ARG A 176 57.99 52.53 -84.51
CA ARG A 176 58.80 53.71 -84.15
C ARG A 176 60.30 53.42 -84.04
N SER A 177 60.72 52.18 -83.86
CA SER A 177 62.12 51.74 -83.77
C SER A 177 62.64 51.14 -85.09
N ARG A 178 62.34 51.82 -86.21
CA ARG A 178 63.23 51.87 -87.38
C ARG A 178 63.87 53.27 -87.55
N ALA A 179 63.90 54.04 -86.47
CA ALA A 179 64.82 55.13 -86.29
C ALA A 179 65.44 54.96 -84.89
N ASP A 180 66.75 54.77 -84.92
CA ASP A 180 67.74 54.96 -83.87
C ASP A 180 67.94 53.90 -82.78
N ASP A 181 69.24 53.60 -82.73
CA ASP A 181 70.00 52.57 -82.07
C ASP A 181 70.18 52.77 -80.55
N ALA A 182 70.49 51.62 -79.94
CA ALA A 182 71.49 51.41 -78.89
C ALA A 182 71.34 52.10 -77.51
N LEU A 183 71.05 51.21 -76.55
CA LEU A 183 71.64 51.12 -75.20
C LEU A 183 71.21 52.15 -74.15
N ARG A 184 70.30 51.73 -73.26
CA ARG A 184 70.45 51.89 -71.79
C ARG A 184 69.49 51.00 -70.96
N THR A 185 70.08 50.41 -69.92
CA THR A 185 69.57 50.22 -68.54
C THR A 185 68.37 49.33 -68.17
N ARG A 186 68.66 48.48 -67.16
CA ARG A 186 67.86 48.08 -65.97
C ARG A 186 66.51 47.37 -66.16
N GLU A 187 66.50 46.08 -65.83
CA GLU A 187 65.31 45.34 -65.41
C GLU A 187 64.92 45.63 -63.94
N PRO A 188 63.61 45.73 -63.61
CA PRO A 188 63.12 45.61 -62.25
C PRO A 188 62.57 44.20 -61.95
N GLN A 189 62.77 43.78 -60.71
CA GLN A 189 62.28 42.56 -60.08
C GLN A 189 60.76 42.38 -60.22
N GLY A 190 60.34 41.20 -60.66
CA GLY A 190 58.94 40.79 -60.75
C GLY A 190 58.76 39.32 -60.37
N ARG A 191 59.18 38.92 -59.15
CA ARG A 191 58.99 37.55 -58.62
C ARG A 191 58.30 37.50 -57.24
N GLY A 192 57.47 38.49 -56.91
CA GLY A 192 56.79 38.57 -55.60
C GLY A 192 55.30 38.20 -55.58
N TRP A 193 54.62 38.18 -56.73
CA TRP A 193 53.15 38.05 -56.79
C TRP A 193 52.66 36.61 -56.94
N GLN A 194 53.43 35.74 -57.58
CA GLN A 194 53.03 34.35 -57.84
C GLN A 194 53.13 33.47 -56.59
N GLN A 195 54.03 33.82 -55.66
CA GLN A 195 54.22 33.13 -54.38
C GLN A 195 53.20 33.56 -53.32
N ARG A 196 52.71 34.80 -53.40
CA ARG A 196 51.67 35.35 -52.49
C ARG A 196 50.28 34.79 -52.81
N PHE A 197 49.99 34.53 -54.09
CA PHE A 197 48.72 33.91 -54.51
C PHE A 197 48.65 32.40 -54.18
N GLN A 198 49.79 31.70 -54.15
CA GLN A 198 49.84 30.29 -53.71
C GLN A 198 49.74 30.12 -52.19
N CYS A 199 50.25 31.05 -51.38
CA CYS A 199 50.08 30.98 -49.91
C CYS A 199 48.62 31.21 -49.51
N GLN A 200 47.92 32.15 -50.14
CA GLN A 200 46.52 32.45 -49.80
C GLN A 200 45.55 31.30 -50.19
N GLN A 201 45.89 30.47 -51.18
CA GLN A 201 45.13 29.25 -51.49
C GLN A 201 45.38 28.10 -50.49
N LYS A 202 46.57 28.01 -49.88
CA LYS A 202 46.87 26.96 -48.88
C LYS A 202 46.19 27.25 -47.55
N ASP A 203 46.08 28.52 -47.14
CA ASP A 203 45.43 28.90 -45.89
C ASP A 203 43.91 28.62 -45.93
N HIS A 204 43.27 28.77 -47.10
CA HIS A 204 41.85 28.46 -47.29
C HIS A 204 41.51 26.96 -47.33
N GLN A 205 42.49 26.07 -47.58
CA GLN A 205 42.25 24.62 -47.51
C GLN A 205 42.50 24.03 -46.10
N GLN A 206 43.28 24.71 -45.24
CA GLN A 206 43.47 24.27 -43.86
C GLN A 206 42.33 24.68 -42.91
N GLU A 207 41.51 25.67 -43.27
CA GLU A 207 40.35 26.06 -42.47
C GLU A 207 39.13 25.11 -42.62
N ILE A 208 39.10 24.26 -43.66
CA ILE A 208 38.00 23.32 -43.92
C ILE A 208 38.18 21.99 -43.16
N HIS A 209 39.37 21.71 -42.62
CA HIS A 209 39.66 20.52 -41.82
C HIS A 209 40.09 20.87 -40.39
N LYS A 210 39.20 21.53 -39.63
CA LYS A 210 39.21 21.44 -38.17
C LYS A 210 38.13 20.46 -37.72
N PRO A 211 38.46 19.27 -37.20
CA PRO A 211 37.46 18.44 -36.54
C PRO A 211 37.02 19.16 -35.26
N ALA A 212 35.72 19.47 -35.19
CA ALA A 212 35.06 19.90 -33.96
C ALA A 212 35.12 18.74 -32.94
N THR A 213 36.24 18.66 -32.23
CA THR A 213 36.45 17.76 -31.10
C THR A 213 36.51 18.62 -29.85
N SER A 214 35.35 19.01 -29.34
CA SER A 214 35.14 19.43 -27.95
C SER A 214 33.67 19.76 -27.75
N LEU A 215 32.91 18.76 -27.33
CA LEU A 215 31.79 18.86 -26.39
C LEU A 215 31.41 17.42 -25.98
N SER A 216 32.36 16.76 -25.32
CA SER A 216 32.11 15.58 -24.50
C SER A 216 32.80 15.81 -23.18
N THR A 217 32.08 16.48 -22.28
CA THR A 217 32.33 16.49 -20.83
C THR A 217 31.14 17.18 -20.16
N ASN A 218 30.02 16.45 -20.09
CA ASN A 218 28.99 16.58 -19.07
C ASN A 218 28.14 15.30 -19.13
N GLY A 219 28.74 14.19 -18.70
CA GLY A 219 28.10 12.87 -18.74
C GLY A 219 28.84 11.82 -17.92
N SER A 220 29.65 12.22 -16.94
CA SER A 220 30.32 11.30 -16.00
C SER A 220 30.43 11.95 -14.63
N GLN A 221 29.27 12.28 -14.05
CA GLN A 221 29.16 12.50 -12.61
C GLN A 221 27.78 12.08 -12.09
N VAL A 222 27.28 10.91 -12.51
CA VAL A 222 26.19 10.19 -11.82
C VAL A 222 26.47 8.69 -11.83
N GLN A 223 27.69 8.29 -11.44
CA GLN A 223 27.99 6.92 -11.00
C GLN A 223 29.00 6.97 -9.85
N ALA A 224 28.67 7.72 -8.80
CA ALA A 224 29.37 7.67 -7.52
C ALA A 224 28.45 8.04 -6.34
N SER A 225 27.18 7.58 -6.35
CA SER A 225 26.29 7.68 -5.18
C SER A 225 25.41 6.43 -4.96
N ARG A 226 25.79 5.28 -5.54
CA ARG A 226 25.16 3.98 -5.26
C ARG A 226 26.19 2.98 -4.69
N LYS A 227 26.81 3.35 -3.57
CA LYS A 227 27.46 2.43 -2.63
C LYS A 227 27.90 3.22 -1.39
N ARG A 228 26.94 3.47 -0.50
CA ARG A 228 27.07 3.72 0.94
C ARG A 228 25.74 4.28 1.42
N HIS A 229 24.87 3.39 1.88
CA HIS A 229 23.89 3.56 2.96
C HIS A 229 23.00 2.30 2.99
N GLY A 230 23.64 1.19 3.34
CA GLY A 230 23.04 0.25 4.28
C GLY A 230 23.70 0.51 5.63
N ALA A 231 22.90 0.44 6.70
CA ALA A 231 23.25 0.57 8.13
C ALA A 231 23.33 2.00 8.71
N ALA A 232 22.21 2.43 9.33
CA ALA A 232 22.10 3.11 10.63
C ALA A 232 20.59 3.42 10.83
N ALA A 233 19.83 2.65 11.59
CA ALA A 233 19.70 2.74 13.05
C ALA A 233 19.12 4.08 13.53
N ASN A 234 17.93 3.99 14.14
CA ASN A 234 17.39 4.78 15.25
C ASN A 234 17.95 6.19 15.46
N GLN A 235 17.08 7.19 15.37
CA GLN A 235 16.91 8.21 16.42
C GLN A 235 15.70 9.12 16.13
N ALA A 236 14.82 9.20 17.13
CA ALA A 236 13.79 10.22 17.25
C ALA A 236 14.41 11.62 17.48
N PRO A 237 13.71 12.71 17.14
CA PRO A 237 14.00 14.01 17.75
C PRO A 237 12.99 14.27 18.87
N GLY A 238 13.46 14.15 20.11
CA GLY A 238 12.91 14.93 21.21
C GLY A 238 13.47 16.35 21.11
N ARG A 239 12.60 17.36 21.23
CA ARG A 239 12.98 18.66 21.76
C ARG A 239 11.86 19.19 22.64
N ASP A 240 12.21 19.28 23.92
CA ASP A 240 11.52 19.97 24.99
C ASP A 240 11.25 21.44 24.63
N GLU A 241 10.12 21.98 25.10
CA GLU A 241 10.09 23.14 25.99
C GLU A 241 8.86 23.09 26.92
N ARG A 242 9.15 22.77 28.19
CA ARG A 242 8.68 23.37 29.45
C ARG A 242 7.28 24.02 29.52
N GLY A 243 6.48 23.52 30.46
CA GLY A 243 5.33 24.25 31.03
C GLY A 243 4.60 23.52 32.17
N ALA A 244 5.25 23.41 33.33
CA ALA A 244 4.70 23.30 34.70
C ALA A 244 3.64 22.25 35.09
N GLN A 245 4.03 21.36 36.03
CA GLN A 245 3.14 20.76 37.06
C GLN A 245 2.84 21.78 38.18
N PRO A 246 1.88 21.52 39.11
CA PRO A 246 2.06 20.60 40.26
C PRO A 246 0.91 19.59 40.38
N ALA A 247 1.11 18.31 40.73
CA ALA A 247 1.61 17.70 41.98
C ALA A 247 0.62 17.73 43.16
N SER A 248 -0.05 16.58 43.39
CA SER A 248 -0.37 15.93 44.68
C SER A 248 -1.42 14.83 44.41
N GLY A 249 -1.33 13.56 44.83
CA GLY A 249 -0.38 12.82 45.64
C GLY A 249 -1.07 11.53 46.14
N GLN A 250 -0.32 10.42 46.18
CA GLN A 250 -0.45 9.26 47.09
C GLN A 250 -1.75 8.43 47.02
N SER A 251 -1.82 7.13 47.29
CA SER A 251 -0.93 6.00 47.63
C SER A 251 -1.86 4.78 47.53
N GLY A 252 -1.50 3.60 47.04
CA GLY A 252 -0.54 2.66 47.63
C GLY A 252 -1.12 1.24 47.53
N GLY A 253 -0.25 0.23 47.65
CA GLY A 253 -0.61 -1.17 47.91
C GLY A 253 -0.51 -2.13 46.71
N GLY A 254 0.60 -2.87 46.62
CA GLY A 254 0.63 -4.19 45.95
C GLY A 254 0.20 -5.30 46.94
N PRO A 255 0.59 -6.59 46.73
CA PRO A 255 1.25 -7.23 45.59
C PRO A 255 0.55 -8.57 45.20
N GLU A 256 1.29 -9.52 44.61
CA GLU A 256 0.93 -10.87 44.11
C GLU A 256 0.50 -10.90 42.63
N GLY A 257 1.07 -11.70 41.73
CA GLY A 257 1.92 -12.87 41.86
C GLY A 257 1.34 -14.01 41.03
N ALA A 258 1.56 -14.06 39.71
CA ALA A 258 1.38 -15.28 38.91
C ALA A 258 1.96 -15.15 37.48
N LYS A 259 2.96 -15.99 37.17
CA LYS A 259 3.25 -16.43 35.79
C LYS A 259 2.33 -17.61 35.47
N PRO A 260 1.96 -17.81 34.19
CA PRO A 260 2.61 -18.91 33.48
C PRO A 260 2.95 -18.58 32.02
N GLY A 261 4.08 -19.13 31.57
CA GLY A 261 4.50 -19.11 30.18
C GLY A 261 3.71 -20.13 29.34
N HIS A 262 3.40 -19.73 28.10
CA HIS A 262 2.76 -20.54 27.09
C HIS A 262 3.63 -21.71 26.61
N PRO A 263 2.99 -22.83 26.19
CA PRO A 263 3.64 -23.90 25.44
C PRO A 263 3.85 -23.52 23.97
N SER A 264 5.04 -23.83 23.48
CA SER A 264 5.42 -23.95 22.07
C SER A 264 4.79 -25.19 21.42
N GLY A 265 4.37 -25.11 20.16
CA GLY A 265 4.32 -26.30 19.31
C GLY A 265 3.23 -26.34 18.24
N ARG A 266 3.57 -25.83 17.05
CA ARG A 266 2.82 -25.89 15.79
C ARG A 266 2.36 -27.31 15.42
N ARG A 267 1.09 -27.44 14.99
CA ARG A 267 0.69 -28.33 13.89
C ARG A 267 -0.21 -27.55 12.96
N GLY A 268 0.30 -27.28 11.76
CA GLY A 268 -0.49 -26.77 10.65
C GLY A 268 -1.21 -27.93 9.97
N LEU A 269 -2.52 -27.81 9.78
CA LEU A 269 -3.30 -28.55 8.80
C LEU A 269 -4.34 -27.59 8.21
N PHE A 270 -4.38 -27.59 6.88
CA PHE A 270 -5.21 -26.76 6.01
C PHE A 270 -6.72 -26.90 6.30
N PRO A 271 -7.54 -25.84 6.10
CA PRO A 271 -8.99 -26.00 6.08
C PRO A 271 -9.45 -26.58 4.74
N ALA A 272 -10.13 -27.72 4.80
CA ALA A 272 -10.94 -28.24 3.70
C ALA A 272 -12.29 -27.49 3.65
N VAL A 273 -12.67 -27.12 2.44
CA VAL A 273 -13.94 -26.53 2.03
C VAL A 273 -15.10 -27.51 2.33
N PRO A 274 -16.23 -27.09 2.92
CA PRO A 274 -17.45 -27.89 2.86
C PRO A 274 -18.29 -27.50 1.64
N THR A 275 -18.38 -28.47 0.72
CA THR A 275 -19.32 -28.53 -0.39
C THR A 275 -20.76 -28.53 0.11
N VAL A 276 -21.58 -27.71 -0.55
CA VAL A 276 -23.03 -27.62 -0.40
C VAL A 276 -23.68 -28.93 -0.86
N CYS A 277 -24.33 -29.65 0.05
CA CYS A 277 -25.26 -30.73 -0.29
C CYS A 277 -26.67 -30.33 0.15
N SER A 278 -27.41 -29.79 -0.80
CA SER A 278 -28.87 -29.67 -0.79
C SER A 278 -29.50 -31.05 -1.01
N GLN A 279 -30.14 -31.60 0.02
CA GLN A 279 -31.23 -32.56 -0.15
C GLN A 279 -32.34 -32.26 0.86
N GLY A 280 -33.42 -31.70 0.34
CA GLY A 280 -34.67 -31.58 1.07
C GLY A 280 -35.35 -32.93 1.21
N ARG A 281 -35.90 -33.19 2.40
CA ARG A 281 -37.08 -34.05 2.58
C ARG A 281 -37.93 -33.46 3.70
N HIS A 282 -39.10 -32.98 3.31
CA HIS A 282 -40.21 -32.71 4.23
C HIS A 282 -40.69 -34.02 4.85
N ARG A 283 -40.78 -34.06 6.18
CA ARG A 283 -41.71 -34.93 6.91
C ARG A 283 -42.33 -34.11 8.03
N THR A 284 -43.63 -33.91 7.92
CA THR A 284 -44.52 -33.38 8.95
C THR A 284 -44.69 -34.40 10.07
N PRO A 285 -44.72 -33.99 11.35
CA PRO A 285 -45.19 -34.84 12.43
C PRO A 285 -46.68 -34.61 12.66
N THR A 286 -47.46 -35.70 12.64
CA THR A 286 -48.78 -35.77 13.27
C THR A 286 -48.63 -36.55 14.58
N HIS A 287 -49.09 -35.93 15.66
CA HIS A 287 -49.35 -36.50 16.99
C HIS A 287 -50.72 -35.96 17.44
N PRO A 288 -51.40 -36.54 18.46
CA PRO A 288 -50.98 -37.61 19.36
C PRO A 288 -51.36 -39.01 18.90
#